data_AF-A0A0L7T3J5-F1
#
_entry.id   AF-A0A0L7T3J5-F1
#
_cell.length_a   1.000
_cell.length_b   1.000
_cell.length_c   1.000
_cell.angle_alpha   90.00
_cell.angle_beta   90.00
_cell.angle_gamma   90.00
#
_symmetry.space_group_name_H-M   'P 1'
#
loop_
_entity.id
_entity.type
_entity.pdbx_description
1 polymer ?
#
loop_
_entity_poly.entity_id
_entity_poly.type
_entity_poly.pdbx_seq_one_letter_code
_entity_poly.pdbx_strand_id
1 'polypeptide(L)'
;GNGLWSIDIPAADLGNIPDGSYSVVVTATDGAGNVSTINSPLTVIADPANQPAITLDPFAGDGVLDGAEQQVDQQLSGSTTNVQAGQVITVTLGGVDYT
;
A
#
# COMPACT_ATOMS: atom_id res chain seq x y z
N GLY A 1 9.32 -2.19 35.82
CA GLY A 1 8.67 -2.17 34.49
C GLY A 1 9.40 -3.16 33.60
N ASN A 2 8.69 -3.83 32.69
CA ASN A 2 9.24 -4.86 31.80
C ASN A 2 9.88 -4.30 30.50
N GLY A 3 10.18 -3.00 30.46
CA GLY A 3 10.85 -2.35 29.33
C GLY A 3 10.00 -2.14 28.07
N LEU A 4 8.69 -2.42 28.14
CA LEU A 4 7.77 -2.19 27.02
C LEU A 4 7.28 -0.74 27.02
N TRP A 5 7.27 -0.14 25.83
CA TRP A 5 6.74 1.19 25.57
C TRP A 5 5.98 1.17 24.24
N SER A 6 5.05 2.11 24.09
CA SER A 6 4.27 2.32 22.87
C SER A 6 4.06 3.81 22.68
N ILE A 7 3.98 4.23 21.42
CA ILE A 7 3.59 5.58 21.02
C ILE A 7 2.63 5.47 19.86
N ASP A 8 1.52 6.20 19.94
CA ASP A 8 0.57 6.31 18.85
C ASP A 8 0.99 7.45 17.93
N ILE A 9 1.06 7.18 16.63
CA ILE A 9 1.30 8.20 15.60
C ILE A 9 -0.05 8.52 14.95
N PRO A 10 -0.59 9.74 15.11
CA PRO A 10 -1.83 10.12 14.45
C PRO A 10 -1.72 9.97 12.93
N ALA A 11 -2.79 9.50 12.28
CA ALA A 11 -2.80 9.29 10.83
C ALA A 11 -2.50 10.57 10.04
N ALA A 12 -2.95 11.73 10.55
CA ALA A 12 -2.66 13.03 9.96
C ALA A 12 -1.16 13.38 10.00
N ASP A 13 -0.42 12.91 11.01
CA ASP A 13 1.03 13.12 11.12
C ASP A 13 1.78 12.10 10.26
N LEU A 14 1.31 10.85 10.21
CA LEU A 14 1.93 9.80 9.39
C LEU A 14 1.96 10.16 7.91
N GLY A 15 0.89 10.75 7.37
CA GLY A 15 0.85 11.21 5.98
C GLY A 15 1.81 12.36 5.65
N ASN A 16 2.35 13.05 6.68
CA ASN A 16 3.34 14.10 6.50
C ASN A 16 4.80 13.60 6.64
N ILE A 17 4.99 12.34 7.03
CA ILE A 17 6.32 11.73 7.12
C ILE A 17 6.70 11.25 5.71
N PRO A 18 7.80 11.75 5.12
CA PRO A 18 8.24 11.28 3.82
C PRO A 18 8.55 9.78 3.84
N ASP A 19 8.26 9.11 2.74
CA ASP A 19 8.61 7.71 2.58
C ASP A 19 10.11 7.48 2.74
N GLY A 20 10.47 6.36 3.35
CA GLY A 20 11.86 5.99 3.54
C GLY A 20 12.14 5.16 4.77
N SER A 21 13.44 5.02 5.05
CA SER A 21 13.96 4.26 6.19
C SER A 21 14.35 5.20 7.32
N TYR A 22 13.77 4.97 8.48
CA TYR A 22 14.01 5.65 9.74
C TYR A 22 14.66 4.70 10.74
N SER A 23 15.33 5.26 11.75
CA SER A 23 15.84 4.51 12.89
C SER A 23 15.16 4.97 14.17
N VAL A 24 14.49 4.03 14.84
CA VAL A 24 14.01 4.22 16.20
C VAL A 24 15.17 3.98 17.15
N VAL A 25 15.52 4.99 17.95
CA VAL A 25 16.67 4.95 18.87
C VAL A 25 16.16 4.92 20.30
N VAL A 26 16.57 3.91 21.05
CA VAL A 26 16.29 3.78 22.49
C VAL A 26 17.61 3.83 23.24
N THR A 27 17.73 4.75 24.18
CA THR A 27 18.89 4.87 25.07
C THR A 27 18.44 4.65 26.51
N ALA A 28 19.15 3.75 27.22
CA ALA A 28 18.92 3.46 28.63
C ALA A 28 20.21 3.72 29.42
N THR A 29 20.06 4.33 30.59
CA THR A 29 21.16 4.57 31.54
C THR A 29 20.83 3.86 32.85
N ASP A 30 21.77 3.07 33.37
CA ASP A 30 21.59 2.41 34.67
C ASP A 30 21.97 3.32 35.86
N GLY A 31 21.74 2.86 37.09
CA GLY A 31 22.03 3.63 38.30
C GLY A 31 23.52 3.87 38.56
N ALA A 32 24.41 3.15 37.87
CA ALA A 32 25.86 3.36 37.93
C ALA A 32 26.35 4.32 36.83
N GLY A 33 25.47 4.77 35.93
CA GLY A 33 25.78 5.67 34.83
C GLY A 33 26.20 4.97 33.53
N ASN A 34 26.08 3.64 33.44
CA ASN A 34 26.34 2.92 32.19
C ASN A 34 25.21 3.21 31.20
N VAL A 35 25.56 3.51 29.96
CA VAL A 35 24.61 3.82 28.88
C VAL A 35 24.61 2.69 27.86
N SER A 36 23.42 2.28 27.42
CA SER A 36 23.20 1.35 26.31
C SER A 36 22.23 1.94 25.32
N THR A 37 22.52 1.79 24.02
CA THR A 37 21.68 2.28 22.93
C THR A 37 21.31 1.13 22.01
N ILE A 38 20.04 1.07 21.60
CA ILE A 38 19.51 0.12 20.63
C ILE A 38 18.85 0.91 19.49
N ASN A 39 19.14 0.48 18.27
CA ASN A 39 18.54 1.02 17.04
C ASN A 39 17.63 -0.04 16.43
N SER A 40 16.41 0.33 16.06
CA SER A 40 15.48 -0.52 15.31
C SER A 40 15.08 0.16 14.00
N PRO A 41 15.08 -0.56 12.86
CA PRO A 41 14.66 0.01 11.59
C PRO A 41 13.14 0.21 11.58
N LEU A 42 12.71 1.30 10.95
CA LEU A 42 11.31 1.60 10.63
C LEU A 42 11.24 2.01 9.17
N THR A 43 10.37 1.37 8.38
CA THR A 43 10.11 1.78 7.00
C THR A 43 8.74 2.43 6.93
N VAL A 44 8.69 3.65 6.38
CA VAL A 44 7.46 4.39 6.12
C VAL A 44 7.18 4.36 4.62
N ILE A 45 5.97 3.93 4.26
CA ILE A 45 5.41 3.97 2.91
C ILE A 45 3.99 4.53 3.05
N ALA A 46 3.90 5.85 3.18
CA ALA A 46 2.66 6.59 3.41
C ALA A 46 2.23 7.39 2.16
N ASP A 47 3.14 7.69 1.24
CA ASP A 47 2.82 8.37 -0.01
C ASP A 47 1.84 7.51 -0.85
N PRO A 48 0.64 8.02 -1.19
CA PRO A 48 -0.31 7.32 -2.05
C PRO A 48 0.29 6.86 -3.39
N ALA A 49 1.28 7.56 -3.94
CA ALA A 49 1.95 7.19 -5.18
C ALA A 49 2.77 5.89 -5.08
N ASN A 50 3.18 5.51 -3.86
CA ASN A 50 3.94 4.29 -3.60
C ASN A 50 3.06 3.12 -3.13
N GLN A 51 1.76 3.35 -2.97
CA GLN A 51 0.81 2.29 -2.63
C GLN A 51 0.42 1.45 -3.85
N PRO A 52 -0.07 0.22 -3.66
CA PRO A 52 -0.63 -0.59 -4.73
C PRO A 52 -1.82 0.10 -5.40
N ALA A 53 -1.78 0.17 -6.73
CA ALA A 53 -2.86 0.75 -7.53
C ALA A 53 -3.23 -0.17 -8.69
N ILE A 54 -4.51 -0.14 -9.07
CA ILE A 54 -5.06 -0.81 -10.25
C ILE A 54 -5.68 0.27 -11.13
N THR A 55 -5.37 0.24 -12.43
CA THR A 55 -5.97 1.12 -13.44
C THR A 55 -6.61 0.26 -14.50
N LEU A 56 -7.83 0.59 -14.91
CA LEU A 56 -8.52 -0.05 -16.02
C LEU A 56 -8.41 0.83 -17.26
N ASP A 57 -8.16 0.20 -18.40
CA ASP A 57 -8.30 0.87 -19.70
C ASP A 57 -9.80 1.04 -20.01
N PRO A 58 -10.18 1.99 -20.89
CA PRO A 58 -11.56 2.14 -21.31
C PRO A 58 -12.14 0.82 -21.86
N PHE A 59 -13.21 0.35 -21.23
CA PHE A 59 -13.94 -0.82 -21.71
C PHE A 59 -14.56 -0.53 -23.08
N ALA A 60 -14.57 -1.51 -23.99
CA ALA A 60 -15.00 -1.33 -25.38
C ALA A 60 -14.26 -0.19 -26.13
N GLY A 61 -13.10 0.26 -25.63
CA GLY A 61 -12.26 1.27 -26.27
C GLY A 61 -12.61 2.72 -25.93
N ASP A 62 -13.87 3.03 -25.58
CA ASP A 62 -14.30 4.39 -25.22
C ASP A 62 -15.05 4.49 -23.87
N GLY A 63 -15.22 3.36 -23.18
CA GLY A 63 -15.93 3.26 -21.91
C GLY A 63 -17.44 3.10 -22.03
N VAL A 64 -17.97 2.98 -23.25
CA VAL A 64 -19.40 2.79 -23.54
C VAL A 64 -19.55 1.50 -24.35
N LEU A 65 -20.52 0.67 -23.96
CA LEU A 65 -20.87 -0.51 -24.74
C LEU A 65 -22.05 -0.19 -25.65
N ASP A 66 -21.84 -0.28 -26.97
CA ASP A 66 -22.87 -0.04 -27.97
C ASP A 66 -23.58 -1.31 -28.44
N GLY A 67 -24.56 -1.13 -29.34
CA GLY A 67 -25.41 -2.20 -29.83
C GLY A 67 -24.71 -3.26 -30.68
N ALA A 68 -23.62 -2.91 -31.37
CA ALA A 68 -22.80 -3.82 -32.16
C ALA A 68 -21.74 -4.50 -31.28
N GLU A 69 -21.14 -3.76 -30.36
CA GLU A 69 -20.10 -4.22 -29.46
C GLU A 69 -20.62 -5.28 -28.48
N GLN A 70 -21.85 -5.13 -27.97
CA GLN A 70 -22.46 -6.15 -27.11
C GLN A 70 -22.69 -7.51 -27.80
N GLN A 71 -22.56 -7.58 -29.14
CA GLN A 71 -22.76 -8.82 -29.91
C GLN A 71 -21.46 -9.58 -30.15
N VAL A 72 -20.32 -9.07 -29.68
CA VAL A 72 -18.99 -9.70 -29.82
C VAL A 72 -18.23 -9.64 -28.50
N ASP A 73 -17.20 -10.48 -28.35
CA ASP A 73 -16.37 -10.50 -27.16
C ASP A 73 -15.66 -9.16 -26.95
N GLN A 74 -15.76 -8.62 -25.74
CA GLN A 74 -15.09 -7.39 -25.35
C GLN A 74 -13.90 -7.69 -24.44
N GLN A 75 -12.77 -7.06 -24.75
CA GLN A 75 -11.59 -7.17 -23.91
C GLN A 75 -11.67 -6.19 -22.75
N LEU A 76 -11.45 -6.71 -21.54
CA LEU A 76 -11.14 -5.90 -20.38
C LEU A 76 -9.63 -5.91 -20.17
N SER A 77 -9.01 -4.74 -20.07
CA SER A 77 -7.58 -4.59 -19.86
C SER A 77 -7.27 -3.48 -18.87
N GLY A 78 -6.01 -3.42 -18.45
CA GLY A 78 -5.53 -2.44 -17.51
C GLY A 78 -4.10 -2.73 -17.07
N SER A 79 -3.69 -2.05 -16.00
CA SER A 79 -2.36 -2.20 -15.42
C SER A 79 -2.41 -2.14 -13.89
N THR A 80 -1.36 -2.64 -13.26
CA THR A 80 -1.13 -2.47 -11.83
C THR A 80 0.18 -1.74 -11.60
N THR A 81 0.26 -1.00 -10.50
CA THR A 81 1.48 -0.31 -10.06
C THR A 81 1.72 -0.69 -8.59
N ASN A 82 2.98 -0.96 -8.24
CA ASN A 82 3.39 -1.41 -6.89
C ASN A 82 2.70 -2.69 -6.40
N VAL A 83 2.14 -3.50 -7.30
CA VAL A 83 1.61 -4.84 -7.03
C VAL A 83 2.67 -5.87 -7.42
N GLN A 84 2.92 -6.83 -6.54
CA GLN A 84 3.87 -7.91 -6.82
C GLN A 84 3.37 -8.80 -7.98
N ALA A 85 4.28 -9.27 -8.84
CA ALA A 85 3.94 -10.24 -9.87
C ALA A 85 3.35 -11.52 -9.25
N GLY A 86 2.32 -12.08 -9.90
CA GLY A 86 1.62 -13.29 -9.45
C GLY A 86 0.46 -13.06 -8.49
N GLN A 87 0.13 -11.81 -8.18
CA GLN A 87 -1.11 -11.48 -7.46
C GLN A 87 -2.34 -11.68 -8.38
N VAL A 88 -3.45 -12.10 -7.78
CA VAL A 88 -4.72 -12.32 -8.49
C VAL A 88 -5.49 -11.01 -8.55
N ILE A 89 -6.01 -10.67 -9.72
CA ILE A 89 -6.97 -9.59 -9.91
C ILE A 89 -8.36 -10.23 -9.98
N THR A 90 -9.30 -9.76 -9.18
CA THR A 90 -10.70 -10.20 -9.27
C THR A 90 -11.55 -9.07 -9.83
N VAL A 91 -12.28 -9.36 -10.91
CA VAL A 91 -13.24 -8.44 -11.52
C VAL A 91 -14.63 -9.02 -11.32
N THR A 92 -15.53 -8.24 -10.72
CA THR A 92 -16.94 -8.60 -10.61
C THR A 92 -17.74 -7.85 -11.68
N LEU A 93 -18.32 -8.59 -12.64
CA LEU A 93 -19.19 -8.04 -13.68
C LEU A 93 -20.57 -8.69 -13.60
N GLY A 94 -21.62 -7.87 -13.43
CA GLY A 94 -22.98 -8.38 -13.32
C GLY A 94 -23.22 -9.36 -12.16
N GLY A 95 -22.39 -9.28 -11.12
CA GLY A 95 -22.42 -10.21 -9.97
C GLY A 95 -21.67 -11.53 -10.18
N VAL A 96 -20.95 -11.68 -11.29
CA VAL A 96 -20.07 -12.81 -11.58
C VAL A 96 -18.62 -12.39 -11.40
N ASP A 97 -17.84 -13.18 -10.68
CA ASP A 97 -16.42 -12.94 -10.46
C ASP A 97 -15.57 -13.62 -11.54
N TYR A 98 -14.58 -12.89 -12.03
CA TYR A 98 -13.55 -13.32 -12.99
C TYR A 98 -12.18 -13.10 -12.35
N THR A 99 -11.27 -14.07 -12.50
CA THR A 99 -9.92 -14.05 -11.91
C THR A 99 -8.85 -14.39 -12.93
#